data_AF-A0A924B6P0-F1
#
_entry.id   AF-A0A924B6P0-F1
#
_cell.length_a   1.000
_cell.length_b   1.000
_cell.length_c   1.000
_cell.angle_alpha   90.00
_cell.angle_beta   90.00
_cell.angle_gamma   90.00
#
_symmetry.space_group_name_H-M   'P 1'
#
loop_
_entity.id
_entity.type
_entity.pdbx_description
1 polymer ?
#
loop_
_entity_poly.entity_id
_entity_poly.type
_entity_poly.pdbx_seq_one_letter_code
_entity_poly.pdbx_strand_id
1 'polypeptide(L)'
;MISKKFFLNVSLVFGLLLPSCGPVENSSTLDKTLYGNTFDTSGASPLFTAVRTSLVKCQSCHGSWLSLAEADFKTLGLVVAKSPESSKLYYRNSGATSGPGPKTMPNGGYPSLTNDELQGMVNWINSL
;
A
#
# COMPACT_ATOMS: atom_id res chain seq x y z
N MET A 1 64.40 20.21 26.65
CA MET A 1 63.55 20.71 25.54
C MET A 1 62.38 21.47 26.17
N ILE A 2 62.22 22.74 25.79
CA ILE A 2 61.40 23.74 26.49
C ILE A 2 59.96 23.76 25.92
N SER A 3 59.00 23.75 26.84
CA SER A 3 57.56 23.97 26.66
C SER A 3 57.22 25.23 25.88
N LYS A 4 56.19 25.20 25.02
CA LYS A 4 55.14 26.24 24.93
C LYS A 4 53.81 25.63 24.52
N LYS A 5 52.80 25.82 25.37
CA LYS A 5 51.38 25.60 25.12
C LYS A 5 50.89 26.72 24.21
N PHE A 6 50.01 26.43 23.25
CA PHE A 6 49.17 27.46 22.63
C PHE A 6 47.73 26.97 22.61
N PHE A 7 46.91 27.67 23.37
CA PHE A 7 45.46 27.56 23.40
C PHE A 7 44.91 28.16 22.11
N LEU A 8 43.94 27.50 21.48
CA LEU A 8 42.99 28.20 20.61
C LEU A 8 41.58 27.66 20.87
N ASN A 9 40.87 28.41 21.70
CA ASN A 9 39.42 28.37 21.85
C ASN A 9 38.81 28.95 20.57
N VAL A 10 38.10 28.13 19.80
CA VAL A 10 37.14 28.62 18.81
C VAL A 10 35.82 27.96 19.13
N SER A 11 35.08 28.61 20.03
CA SER A 11 33.64 28.39 20.21
C SER A 11 32.95 28.81 18.92
N LEU A 12 32.67 27.85 18.04
CA LEU A 12 31.74 28.05 16.93
C LEU A 12 30.35 27.62 17.41
N VAL A 13 29.61 28.61 17.90
CA VAL A 13 28.15 28.53 18.06
C VAL A 13 27.57 28.37 16.67
N PHE A 14 27.39 27.12 16.22
CA PHE A 14 26.66 26.83 15.00
C PHE A 14 25.18 26.73 15.37
N GLY A 15 24.44 27.73 14.89
CA GLY A 15 23.06 27.98 15.26
C GLY A 15 22.13 26.80 15.03
N LEU A 16 21.10 26.74 15.87
CA LEU A 16 19.87 26.02 15.61
C LEU A 16 19.34 26.44 14.23
N LEU A 17 19.57 25.59 13.24
CA LEU A 17 18.74 25.49 12.06
C LEU A 17 17.83 24.29 12.30
N LEU A 18 16.61 24.57 12.76
CA LEU A 18 15.49 23.66 12.57
C LEU A 18 15.14 23.74 11.07
N PRO A 19 15.44 22.72 10.24
CA PRO A 19 14.61 22.52 9.08
C PRO A 19 13.25 22.07 9.62
N SER A 20 12.36 23.04 9.76
CA SER A 20 10.95 22.87 9.43
C SER A 20 10.88 22.22 8.04
N CYS A 21 10.94 20.90 7.98
CA CYS A 21 10.38 20.11 6.90
C CYS A 21 8.91 19.96 7.27
N GLY A 22 8.07 20.94 6.93
CA GLY A 22 7.21 20.83 5.74
C GLY A 22 5.88 20.17 6.15
N PRO A 23 4.74 20.44 5.49
CA PRO A 23 3.58 19.58 5.71
C PRO A 23 4.02 18.14 5.47
N VAL A 24 3.67 17.23 6.38
CA VAL A 24 3.77 15.79 6.17
C VAL A 24 3.16 15.55 4.80
N GLU A 25 3.99 15.23 3.80
CA GLU A 25 3.47 14.81 2.51
C GLU A 25 2.63 13.57 2.80
N ASN A 26 1.32 13.75 2.73
CA ASN A 26 0.41 12.62 2.62
C ASN A 26 0.90 11.82 1.42
N SER A 27 0.91 10.49 1.54
CA SER A 27 1.40 9.48 0.59
C SER A 27 1.11 9.69 -0.91
N SER A 28 0.21 10.60 -1.27
CA SER A 28 -0.22 10.94 -2.63
C SER A 28 0.87 11.34 -3.65
N THR A 29 1.98 11.98 -3.28
CA THR A 29 3.01 12.43 -4.26
C THR A 29 3.96 11.31 -4.67
N LEU A 30 4.33 10.44 -3.71
CA LEU A 30 5.09 9.23 -3.99
C LEU A 30 4.22 8.22 -4.75
N ASP A 31 2.95 8.10 -4.36
CA ASP A 31 1.96 7.25 -5.04
C ASP A 31 1.78 7.67 -6.51
N LYS A 32 1.66 8.97 -6.79
CA LYS A 32 1.55 9.47 -8.17
C LYS A 32 2.76 9.11 -9.04
N THR A 33 3.95 9.04 -8.42
CA THR A 33 5.22 8.74 -9.10
C THR A 33 5.44 7.24 -9.30
N LEU A 34 5.03 6.41 -8.33
CA LEU A 34 5.09 4.94 -8.42
C LEU A 34 4.03 4.36 -9.35
N TYR A 35 2.86 5.01 -9.45
CA TYR A 35 1.68 4.33 -9.96
C TYR A 35 1.07 4.89 -11.27
N GLY A 36 1.55 6.01 -11.84
CA GLY A 36 1.30 6.42 -13.24
C GLY A 36 -0.13 6.34 -13.81
N ASN A 37 -0.71 7.49 -14.18
CA ASN A 37 -2.12 7.72 -14.55
C ASN A 37 -3.10 7.56 -13.38
N THR A 38 -3.38 8.71 -12.76
CA THR A 38 -4.51 9.05 -11.88
C THR A 38 -5.45 7.90 -11.53
N PHE A 39 -5.18 7.29 -10.39
CA PHE A 39 -6.17 6.49 -9.67
C PHE A 39 -7.33 7.37 -9.30
N ASP A 40 -8.52 6.93 -9.67
CA ASP A 40 -9.73 7.54 -9.12
C ASP A 40 -9.89 7.05 -7.67
N THR A 41 -9.34 7.83 -6.73
CA THR A 41 -9.53 7.65 -5.29
C THR A 41 -10.72 8.47 -4.77
N SER A 42 -11.51 9.07 -5.66
CA SER A 42 -12.68 9.87 -5.28
C SER A 42 -13.68 8.99 -4.54
N GLY A 43 -13.86 9.23 -3.24
CA GLY A 43 -14.78 8.45 -2.41
C GLY A 43 -14.26 7.06 -1.99
N ALA A 44 -12.97 6.77 -2.19
CA ALA A 44 -12.34 5.56 -1.70
C ALA A 44 -12.23 5.54 -0.17
N SER A 45 -12.55 4.41 0.44
CA SER A 45 -12.29 4.16 1.86
C SER A 45 -10.77 4.11 2.13
N PRO A 46 -10.30 4.53 3.33
CA PRO A 46 -8.89 4.39 3.70
C PRO A 46 -8.38 2.95 3.60
N LEU A 47 -9.25 1.97 3.87
CA LEU A 47 -8.93 0.56 3.77
C LEU A 47 -8.79 0.09 2.32
N PHE A 48 -9.61 0.60 1.39
CA PHE A 48 -9.40 0.35 -0.03
C PHE A 48 -8.03 0.87 -0.46
N THR A 49 -7.70 2.13 -0.13
CA THR A 49 -6.41 2.74 -0.45
C THR A 49 -5.23 1.88 0.04
N ALA A 50 -5.32 1.31 1.25
CA ALA A 50 -4.29 0.41 1.77
C ALA A 50 -4.15 -0.90 0.96
N VAL A 51 -5.27 -1.47 0.48
CA VAL A 51 -5.28 -2.71 -0.32
C VAL A 51 -4.86 -2.48 -1.78
N ARG A 52 -4.93 -1.23 -2.28
CA ARG A 52 -4.54 -0.89 -3.66
C ARG A 52 -3.10 -1.30 -4.00
N THR A 53 -2.18 -1.16 -3.06
CA THR A 53 -0.77 -1.53 -3.25
C THR A 53 -0.61 -3.02 -3.54
N SER A 54 -1.39 -3.86 -2.84
CA SER A 54 -1.47 -5.30 -3.08
C SER A 54 -2.00 -5.64 -4.47
N LEU A 55 -2.95 -4.85 -5.01
CA LEU A 55 -3.54 -5.10 -6.33
C LEU A 55 -2.56 -4.91 -7.50
N VAL A 56 -1.45 -4.21 -7.30
CA VAL A 56 -0.38 -4.08 -8.31
C VAL A 56 0.18 -5.45 -8.68
N LYS A 57 0.25 -6.38 -7.72
CA LYS A 57 0.70 -7.77 -7.95
C LYS A 57 -0.22 -8.54 -8.90
N CYS A 58 -1.46 -8.08 -9.08
CA CYS A 58 -2.43 -8.67 -9.98
C CYS A 58 -2.35 -8.13 -11.41
N GLN A 59 -1.66 -7.00 -11.64
CA GLN A 59 -1.76 -6.22 -12.89
C GLN A 59 -1.31 -7.00 -14.14
N SER A 60 -0.35 -7.92 -14.00
CA SER A 60 0.21 -8.66 -15.14
C SER A 60 -0.83 -9.53 -15.83
N CYS A 61 -1.83 -10.02 -15.08
CA CYS A 61 -2.94 -10.83 -15.59
C CYS A 61 -4.28 -10.08 -15.59
N HIS A 62 -4.39 -9.03 -14.77
CA HIS A 62 -5.61 -8.27 -14.54
C HIS A 62 -5.38 -6.76 -14.73
N GLY A 63 -4.81 -6.37 -15.88
CA GLY A 63 -4.35 -5.00 -16.13
C GLY A 63 -5.42 -3.90 -15.94
N SER A 64 -6.70 -4.21 -16.07
CA SER A 64 -7.78 -3.26 -15.84
C SER A 64 -8.08 -3.00 -14.35
N TRP A 65 -7.66 -3.87 -13.42
CA TRP A 65 -8.01 -3.73 -12.01
C TRP A 65 -7.40 -2.49 -11.36
N LEU A 66 -6.26 -2.04 -11.87
CA LEU A 66 -5.63 -0.81 -11.40
C LEU A 66 -6.37 0.45 -11.86
N SER A 67 -7.24 0.41 -12.86
CA SER A 67 -8.07 1.58 -13.20
C SER A 67 -9.44 1.56 -12.52
N LEU A 68 -9.80 0.49 -11.80
CA LEU A 68 -11.10 0.36 -11.14
C LEU A 68 -11.18 1.20 -9.86
N ALA A 69 -12.31 1.88 -9.68
CA ALA A 69 -12.69 2.50 -8.42
C ALA A 69 -13.21 1.44 -7.44
N GLU A 70 -13.29 1.78 -6.14
CA GLU A 70 -13.76 0.86 -5.09
C GLU A 70 -15.15 0.27 -5.40
N ALA A 71 -16.05 1.12 -5.91
CA ALA A 71 -17.41 0.71 -6.28
C ALA A 71 -17.41 -0.35 -7.39
N ASP A 72 -16.46 -0.31 -8.32
CA ASP A 72 -16.40 -1.24 -9.44
C ASP A 72 -16.08 -2.67 -8.99
N PHE A 73 -15.26 -2.84 -7.94
CA PHE A 73 -14.98 -4.17 -7.38
C PHE A 73 -16.25 -4.86 -6.88
N LYS A 74 -17.21 -4.09 -6.36
CA LYS A 74 -18.54 -4.59 -5.97
C LYS A 74 -19.42 -4.86 -7.19
N THR A 75 -19.51 -3.89 -8.11
CA THR A 75 -20.32 -4.01 -9.33
C THR A 75 -19.91 -5.18 -10.21
N LEU A 76 -18.61 -5.48 -10.30
CA LEU A 76 -18.07 -6.62 -11.04
C LEU A 76 -18.16 -7.96 -10.28
N GLY A 77 -18.68 -7.96 -9.04
CA GLY A 77 -18.78 -9.16 -8.20
C GLY A 77 -17.42 -9.74 -7.82
N LEU A 78 -16.37 -8.93 -7.79
CA LEU A 78 -15.05 -9.32 -7.28
C LEU A 78 -15.04 -9.30 -5.75
N VAL A 79 -15.82 -8.40 -5.16
CA VAL A 79 -16.00 -8.23 -3.73
C VAL A 79 -17.48 -8.28 -3.36
N VAL A 80 -17.79 -9.04 -2.32
CA VAL A 80 -19.09 -9.12 -1.65
C VAL A 80 -18.92 -8.50 -0.27
N ALA A 81 -19.65 -7.41 0.00
CA ALA A 81 -19.55 -6.69 1.27
C ALA A 81 -19.76 -7.62 2.46
N LYS A 82 -18.89 -7.51 3.47
CA LYS A 82 -18.92 -8.32 4.70
C LYS A 82 -18.76 -9.83 4.50
N SER A 83 -18.35 -10.30 3.33
CA SER A 83 -18.16 -11.73 3.05
C SER A 83 -16.88 -11.99 2.24
N PRO A 84 -15.71 -12.05 2.90
CA PRO A 84 -14.44 -12.42 2.26
C PRO A 84 -14.51 -13.80 1.57
N GLU A 85 -15.17 -14.77 2.20
CA GLU A 85 -15.35 -16.12 1.67
C GLU A 85 -16.17 -16.17 0.38
N SER A 86 -17.04 -15.19 0.14
CA SER A 86 -17.79 -15.04 -1.11
C SER A 86 -17.12 -14.11 -2.11
N SER A 87 -16.04 -13.42 -1.70
CA SER A 87 -15.32 -12.44 -2.51
C SER A 87 -14.20 -13.10 -3.33
N LYS A 88 -14.38 -13.17 -4.65
CA LYS A 88 -13.39 -13.74 -5.59
C LYS A 88 -12.01 -13.12 -5.42
N LEU A 89 -11.97 -11.83 -5.14
CA LEU A 89 -10.73 -11.10 -4.94
C LEU A 89 -9.89 -11.68 -3.80
N TYR A 90 -10.54 -12.21 -2.76
CA TYR A 90 -9.89 -12.87 -1.63
C TYR A 90 -9.73 -14.37 -1.86
N TYR A 91 -10.84 -15.13 -2.00
CA TYR A 91 -10.80 -16.60 -1.90
C TYR A 91 -10.03 -17.29 -3.02
N ARG A 92 -9.72 -16.60 -4.13
CA ARG A 92 -8.93 -17.15 -5.23
C ARG A 92 -7.43 -17.16 -4.92
N ASN A 93 -6.95 -16.38 -3.95
CA ASN A 93 -5.54 -16.35 -3.57
C ASN A 93 -5.11 -17.65 -2.88
N SER A 94 -3.90 -18.11 -3.16
CA SER A 94 -3.30 -19.32 -2.60
C SER A 94 -3.22 -19.29 -1.06
N GLY A 95 -3.02 -18.10 -0.47
CA GLY A 95 -3.01 -17.90 0.98
C GLY A 95 -4.39 -17.67 1.61
N ALA A 96 -5.49 -17.67 0.86
CA ALA A 96 -6.82 -17.47 1.43
C ALA A 96 -7.22 -18.64 2.35
N THR A 97 -7.77 -18.33 3.52
CA THR A 97 -8.13 -19.35 4.51
C THR A 97 -9.56 -19.85 4.34
N SER A 98 -10.46 -19.05 3.74
CA SER A 98 -11.88 -19.38 3.52
C SER A 98 -12.31 -19.27 2.06
N GLY A 99 -13.57 -19.66 1.80
CA GLY A 99 -14.23 -19.56 0.49
C GLY A 99 -14.23 -20.85 -0.35
N PRO A 100 -15.02 -20.87 -1.44
CA PRO A 100 -15.30 -22.07 -2.23
C PRO A 100 -14.12 -22.53 -3.09
N GLY A 101 -13.07 -21.71 -3.23
CA GLY A 101 -11.90 -22.00 -4.07
C GLY A 101 -12.21 -21.99 -5.57
N PRO A 102 -11.28 -22.49 -6.42
CA PRO A 102 -9.93 -22.92 -6.08
C PRO A 102 -8.98 -21.75 -5.73
N LYS A 103 -8.07 -21.98 -4.79
CA LYS A 103 -7.08 -21.02 -4.26
C LYS A 103 -5.78 -21.06 -5.08
N THR A 104 -5.86 -20.55 -6.30
CA THR A 104 -4.86 -20.78 -7.37
C THR A 104 -4.17 -19.51 -7.86
N MET A 105 -4.50 -18.35 -7.28
CA MET A 105 -3.87 -17.08 -7.62
C MET A 105 -2.70 -16.78 -6.68
N PRO A 106 -1.58 -16.26 -7.20
CA PRO A 106 -1.28 -16.10 -8.63
C PRO A 106 -1.03 -17.45 -9.32
N ASN A 107 -1.41 -17.55 -10.60
CA ASN A 107 -1.06 -18.70 -11.42
C ASN A 107 0.47 -18.74 -11.60
N GLY A 108 1.14 -19.77 -11.10
CA GLY A 108 2.60 -19.86 -11.03
C GLY A 108 3.23 -19.40 -9.71
N GLY A 109 2.43 -18.96 -8.72
CA GLY A 109 2.88 -18.75 -7.34
C GLY A 109 3.61 -17.44 -7.04
N TYR A 110 3.92 -16.60 -8.04
CA TYR A 110 4.62 -15.32 -7.81
C TYR A 110 4.14 -14.19 -8.75
N PRO A 111 4.07 -12.92 -8.27
CA PRO A 111 4.21 -12.50 -6.88
C PRO A 111 2.95 -12.85 -6.07
N SER A 112 3.13 -13.58 -4.95
CA SER A 112 2.02 -13.88 -4.04
C SER A 112 1.76 -12.70 -3.10
N LEU A 113 0.51 -12.61 -2.63
CA LEU A 113 0.19 -11.77 -1.49
C LEU A 113 0.81 -12.37 -0.22
N THR A 114 1.27 -11.51 0.67
CA THR A 114 1.67 -11.87 2.04
C THR A 114 0.43 -12.09 2.91
N ASN A 115 0.61 -12.66 4.10
CA ASN A 115 -0.47 -12.79 5.07
C ASN A 115 -1.06 -11.44 5.48
N ASP A 116 -0.22 -10.41 5.64
CA ASP A 116 -0.66 -9.07 6.01
C ASP A 116 -1.47 -8.40 4.89
N GLU A 117 -1.04 -8.58 3.63
CA GLU A 117 -1.80 -8.07 2.47
C GLU A 117 -3.16 -8.77 2.32
N LEU A 118 -3.20 -10.09 2.55
CA LEU A 118 -4.45 -10.85 2.58
C LEU A 118 -5.35 -10.41 3.73
N GLN A 119 -4.78 -10.16 4.92
CA GLN A 119 -5.54 -9.66 6.06
C GLN A 119 -6.06 -8.24 5.81
N GLY A 120 -5.27 -7.38 5.16
CA GLY A 120 -5.72 -6.06 4.70
C GLY A 120 -6.93 -6.16 3.78
N MET A 121 -6.90 -7.12 2.85
CA MET A 121 -8.02 -7.39 1.95
C MET A 121 -9.27 -7.87 2.71
N VAL A 122 -9.12 -8.77 3.68
CA VAL A 122 -10.22 -9.21 4.57
C VAL A 122 -10.82 -8.03 5.33
N ASN A 123 -9.98 -7.18 5.93
CA ASN A 123 -10.41 -6.02 6.71
C ASN A 123 -11.18 -5.04 5.84
N TRP A 124 -10.69 -4.75 4.64
CA TRP A 124 -11.38 -3.92 3.67
C TRP A 124 -12.75 -4.52 3.30
N ILE A 125 -12.81 -5.78 2.87
CA ILE A 125 -14.07 -6.45 2.49
C ILE A 125 -15.10 -6.41 3.63
N ASN A 126 -14.65 -6.59 4.89
CA ASN A 126 -15.51 -6.56 6.07
C ASN A 126 -16.02 -5.16 6.43
N SER A 127 -15.33 -4.11 5.99
CA SER A 127 -15.73 -2.72 6.24
C SER A 127 -16.73 -2.15 5.22
N LEU A 128 -16.96 -2.87 4.12
CA LEU A 128 -17.87 -2.49 3.04
C LEU A 128 -19.36 -2.64 3.40
#